data_AF-A0A842QVA8-F1
#
_entry.id   AF-A0A842QVA8-F1
#
_cell.length_a   1.000
_cell.length_b   1.000
_cell.length_c   1.000
_cell.angle_alpha   90.00
_cell.angle_beta   90.00
_cell.angle_gamma   90.00
#
_symmetry.space_group_name_H-M   'P 1'
#
loop_
_entity.id
_entity.type
_entity.pdbx_description
1 polymer ?
#
loop_
_entity_poly.entity_id
_entity_poly.type
_entity_poly.pdbx_seq_one_letter_code
_entity_poly.pdbx_strand_id
1 'polypeptide(L)'
;MEAYALNTPWSKHFTWEDLSTLAVCLALDLLDYMVPFLATPIYGDFLDFTGIAFCVLFFNWIGAITIIEIIPGLDIVPFYSITWLIWYLNTSRERRIRLEQELEQWK
;
A
#
# COMPACT_ATOMS: atom_id res chain seq x y z
N MET A 1 26.17 -27.78 15.29
CA MET A 1 25.80 -26.34 15.26
C MET A 1 24.34 -26.31 14.87
N GLU A 2 23.46 -26.11 15.85
CA GLU A 2 22.02 -25.99 15.62
C GLU A 2 21.78 -24.69 14.84
N ALA A 3 21.32 -24.82 13.60
CA ALA A 3 20.87 -23.69 12.83
C ALA A 3 19.57 -23.19 13.47
N TYR A 4 19.68 -22.16 14.31
CA TYR A 4 18.53 -21.36 14.72
C TYR A 4 17.94 -20.78 13.44
N ALA A 5 16.91 -21.44 12.91
CA ALA A 5 16.05 -20.87 11.91
C ALA A 5 15.44 -19.62 12.55
N LEU A 6 16.01 -18.46 12.24
CA LEU A 6 15.39 -17.17 12.46
C LEU A 6 14.13 -17.16 11.60
N ASN A 7 13.07 -17.79 12.12
CA ASN A 7 11.69 -17.50 11.77
C ASN A 7 11.51 -16.02 12.10
N THR A 8 11.86 -15.19 11.14
CA THR A 8 11.50 -13.79 11.16
C THR A 8 10.04 -13.76 10.69
N PRO A 9 9.08 -13.43 11.57
CA PRO A 9 7.65 -13.44 11.21
C PRO A 9 7.27 -12.40 10.15
N TRP A 10 8.27 -11.66 9.64
CA TRP A 10 8.17 -10.59 8.66
C TRP A 10 8.69 -10.99 7.27
N SER A 11 9.25 -12.18 7.12
CA SER A 11 9.74 -12.73 5.85
C SER A 11 8.57 -13.17 4.96
N LYS A 12 7.67 -12.23 4.62
CA LYS A 12 6.79 -12.42 3.47
C LYS A 12 7.70 -12.45 2.24
N HIS A 13 7.52 -13.47 1.40
CA HIS A 13 8.14 -13.45 0.08
C HIS A 13 7.55 -12.27 -0.68
N PHE A 14 8.38 -11.26 -0.90
CA PHE A 14 8.00 -10.07 -1.62
C PHE A 14 7.67 -10.47 -3.06
N THR A 15 6.40 -10.35 -3.44
CA THR A 15 5.94 -10.81 -4.76
C THR A 15 6.10 -9.71 -5.81
N TRP A 16 6.08 -10.09 -7.09
CA TRP A 16 6.04 -9.12 -8.19
C TRP A 16 4.80 -8.22 -8.15
N GLU A 17 3.67 -8.74 -7.65
CA GLU A 17 2.44 -7.97 -7.44
C GLU A 17 2.65 -6.89 -6.36
N ASP A 18 3.26 -7.26 -5.22
CA ASP A 18 3.62 -6.32 -4.15
C ASP A 18 4.57 -5.23 -4.67
N LEU A 19 5.56 -5.58 -5.51
CA LEU A 19 6.48 -4.61 -6.12
C LEU A 19 5.77 -3.67 -7.09
N SER A 20 4.91 -4.22 -7.96
CA SER A 20 4.21 -3.41 -8.97
C SER A 20 3.25 -2.40 -8.32
N THR A 21 2.53 -2.82 -7.29
CA THR A 21 1.62 -1.94 -6.53
C THR A 21 2.39 -0.88 -5.76
N LEU A 22 3.52 -1.24 -5.12
CA LEU A 22 4.40 -0.27 -4.47
C LEU A 22 4.97 0.75 -5.47
N ALA A 23 5.41 0.30 -6.64
CA ALA A 23 5.96 1.16 -7.66
C ALA A 23 4.92 2.17 -8.17
N VAL A 24 3.66 1.76 -8.33
CA VAL A 24 2.56 2.67 -8.68
C VAL A 24 2.31 3.68 -7.56
N CYS A 25 2.22 3.25 -6.30
CA CYS A 25 2.03 4.16 -5.17
C CYS A 25 3.15 5.20 -5.06
N LEU A 26 4.41 4.77 -5.17
CA LEU A 26 5.57 5.66 -5.17
C LEU A 26 5.55 6.62 -6.36
N ALA A 27 5.10 6.17 -7.53
CA ALA A 27 4.99 7.03 -8.70
C ALA A 27 3.92 8.10 -8.52
N LEU A 28 2.77 7.75 -7.94
CA LEU A 28 1.70 8.72 -7.63
C LEU A 28 2.19 9.77 -6.63
N ASP A 29 2.77 9.35 -5.50
CA ASP A 29 3.31 10.29 -4.49
C ASP A 29 4.41 11.19 -5.09
N LEU A 30 5.24 10.66 -5.99
CA LEU A 30 6.28 11.46 -6.66
C LEU A 30 5.69 12.49 -7.62
N LEU A 31 4.61 12.14 -8.31
CA LEU A 31 3.90 13.06 -9.20
C LEU A 31 3.31 14.23 -8.41
N ASP A 32 2.76 13.98 -7.21
CA ASP A 32 2.28 15.04 -6.32
C ASP A 32 3.40 16.01 -5.92
N TYR A 33 4.62 15.52 -5.67
CA TYR A 33 5.78 16.39 -5.42
C TYR A 33 6.27 17.17 -6.64
N MET A 34 5.86 16.83 -7.87
CA MET A 34 6.19 17.61 -9.08
C MET A 34 5.32 18.86 -9.24
N VAL A 35 4.99 19.51 -8.11
CA VAL A 35 4.14 20.69 -7.90
C VAL A 35 4.27 21.81 -8.95
N PRO A 36 5.44 22.15 -9.53
CA PRO A 36 5.49 23.19 -10.57
C PRO A 36 4.78 22.80 -11.88
N PHE A 37 4.67 21.50 -12.17
CA PHE A 37 4.07 20.96 -13.40
C PHE A 37 2.57 20.69 -13.26
N LEU A 38 2.10 20.36 -12.04
CA LEU A 38 0.70 20.11 -11.69
C LEU A 38 -0.03 21.32 -11.09
N ALA A 39 0.59 22.51 -11.06
CA ALA A 39 -0.01 23.73 -10.51
C ALA A 39 -1.33 24.17 -11.18
N THR A 40 -1.77 23.50 -12.24
CA THR A 40 -3.16 23.59 -12.70
C THR A 40 -4.05 22.67 -11.85
N PRO A 41 -5.06 23.21 -11.14
CA PRO A 41 -5.91 22.43 -10.23
C PRO A 41 -6.57 21.22 -10.90
N ILE A 42 -6.82 21.29 -12.21
CA ILE A 42 -7.44 20.22 -12.99
C ILE A 42 -6.59 18.94 -13.01
N TYR A 43 -5.25 19.06 -13.12
CA TYR A 43 -4.38 17.87 -13.19
C TYR A 43 -4.17 17.24 -11.81
N GLY A 44 -4.10 18.07 -10.75
CA GLY A 44 -4.05 17.59 -9.36
C GLY A 44 -5.29 16.77 -9.02
N ASP A 45 -6.48 17.37 -9.19
CA ASP A 45 -7.76 16.70 -8.90
C ASP A 45 -7.88 15.36 -9.67
N PHE A 46 -7.49 15.33 -10.95
CA PHE A 46 -7.53 14.10 -11.73
C PHE A 46 -6.58 13.03 -11.18
N LEU A 47 -5.36 13.42 -10.82
CA LEU A 47 -4.38 12.51 -10.23
C LEU A 47 -4.90 11.93 -8.91
N ASP A 48 -5.44 12.79 -8.03
CA ASP A 48 -6.03 12.38 -6.75
C ASP A 48 -7.17 11.39 -6.94
N PHE A 49 -8.12 11.68 -7.83
CA PHE A 49 -9.22 10.76 -8.12
C PHE A 49 -8.72 9.41 -8.65
N THR A 50 -7.70 9.42 -9.52
CA THR A 50 -7.14 8.17 -10.06
C THR A 50 -6.37 7.38 -9.01
N GLY A 51 -5.59 8.05 -8.15
CA GLY A 51 -4.86 7.43 -7.05
C GLY A 51 -5.79 6.82 -6.02
N ILE A 52 -6.84 7.55 -5.62
CA ILE A 52 -7.88 7.06 -4.70
C ILE A 52 -8.60 5.86 -5.30
N ALA A 53 -9.03 5.93 -6.57
CA ALA A 53 -9.70 4.82 -7.23
C ALA A 53 -8.79 3.57 -7.28
N PHE A 54 -7.51 3.75 -7.61
CA PHE A 54 -6.52 2.67 -7.59
C PHE A 54 -6.39 2.04 -6.20
N CYS A 55 -6.18 2.86 -5.16
CA CYS A 55 -6.01 2.38 -3.80
C CYS A 55 -7.26 1.67 -3.26
N VAL A 56 -8.46 2.19 -3.54
CA VAL A 56 -9.70 1.52 -3.13
C VAL A 56 -9.89 0.19 -3.87
N LEU A 57 -9.56 0.11 -5.15
CA LEU A 57 -9.70 -1.14 -5.91
C LEU A 57 -8.68 -2.22 -5.48
N PHE A 58 -7.43 -1.84 -5.20
CA PHE A 58 -6.37 -2.79 -4.85
C PHE A 58 -6.27 -3.08 -3.35
N PHE A 59 -6.55 -2.10 -2.49
CA PHE A 59 -6.38 -2.20 -1.04
C PHE A 59 -7.70 -2.13 -0.27
N ASN A 60 -8.85 -2.04 -0.97
CA ASN A 60 -10.19 -2.08 -0.40
C ASN A 60 -10.38 -1.01 0.69
N TRP A 61 -10.86 -1.38 1.88
CA TRP A 61 -11.05 -0.46 3.01
C TRP A 61 -9.80 0.29 3.46
N ILE A 62 -8.61 -0.31 3.33
CA ILE A 62 -7.35 0.37 3.67
C ILE A 62 -7.09 1.48 2.66
N GLY A 63 -7.42 1.23 1.38
CA GLY A 63 -7.36 2.21 0.31
C GLY A 63 -8.24 3.45 0.53
N ALA A 64 -9.36 3.32 1.25
CA ALA A 64 -10.24 4.45 1.52
C ALA A 64 -9.58 5.54 2.40
N ILE A 65 -8.47 5.23 3.09
CA ILE A 65 -7.72 6.21 3.88
C ILE A 65 -7.12 7.31 2.97
N THR A 66 -6.82 7.01 1.70
CA THR A 66 -6.25 7.98 0.75
C THR A 66 -7.26 9.04 0.32
N ILE A 67 -8.54 8.96 0.71
CA ILE A 67 -9.53 10.03 0.48
C ILE A 67 -9.09 11.36 1.14
N ILE A 68 -8.24 11.29 2.16
CA ILE A 68 -7.67 12.47 2.84
C ILE A 68 -6.83 13.33 1.87
N GLU A 69 -6.29 12.75 0.79
CA GLU A 69 -5.55 13.49 -0.26
C GLU A 69 -6.42 14.53 -0.99
N ILE A 70 -7.76 14.41 -0.95
CA ILE A 70 -8.65 15.44 -1.53
C ILE A 70 -8.55 16.77 -0.76
N ILE A 71 -8.01 16.75 0.47
CA ILE A 71 -7.89 17.94 1.30
C ILE A 71 -6.62 18.71 0.88
N PRO A 72 -6.77 19.88 0.24
CA PRO A 72 -5.62 20.62 -0.28
C PRO A 72 -4.67 20.99 0.84
N GLY A 73 -3.38 20.70 0.63
CA GLY A 73 -2.31 21.01 1.58
C GLY A 73 -1.91 19.84 2.49
N LEU A 74 -2.57 18.69 2.38
CA LEU A 74 -2.09 17.44 2.97
C LEU A 74 -1.25 16.60 2.00
N ASP A 75 -1.26 16.95 0.71
CA ASP A 75 -0.56 16.32 -0.44
C ASP A 75 0.97 16.30 -0.31
N ILE A 76 1.52 16.90 0.75
CA ILE A 76 2.95 16.83 1.10
C ILE A 76 3.29 15.46 1.71
N VAL A 77 2.30 14.72 2.21
CA VAL A 77 2.51 13.41 2.82
C VAL A 77 2.26 12.34 1.76
N PRO A 78 3.16 11.35 1.60
CA PRO A 78 2.99 10.29 0.60
C PRO A 78 1.95 9.26 1.07
N PHE A 79 0.66 9.63 1.09
CA PHE A 79 -0.37 8.77 1.68
C PHE A 79 -0.58 7.50 0.85
N TYR A 80 -0.31 7.50 -0.45
CA TYR A 80 -0.43 6.29 -1.27
C TYR A 80 0.58 5.23 -0.83
N SER A 81 1.85 5.59 -0.65
CA SER A 81 2.88 4.68 -0.15
C SER A 81 2.65 4.24 1.30
N ILE A 82 2.16 5.14 2.16
CA ILE A 82 1.81 4.79 3.55
C ILE A 82 0.66 3.78 3.57
N THR A 83 -0.36 4.02 2.76
CA THR A 83 -1.53 3.13 2.63
C THR A 83 -1.11 1.76 2.14
N TRP A 84 -0.23 1.70 1.14
CA TRP A 84 0.36 0.45 0.67
C TRP A 84 1.10 -0.29 1.79
N LEU A 85 1.91 0.43 2.59
CA LEU A 85 2.66 -0.18 3.70
C LEU A 85 1.73 -0.79 4.74
N ILE A 86 0.66 -0.07 5.12
CA ILE A 86 -0.35 -0.57 6.05
C ILE A 86 -1.03 -1.83 5.49
N TRP A 87 -1.42 -1.80 4.21
CA TRP A 87 -2.03 -2.95 3.54
C TRP A 87 -1.09 -4.15 3.47
N TYR A 88 0.18 -3.93 3.14
CA TYR A 88 1.19 -4.98 3.03
C TYR A 88 1.43 -5.67 4.37
N LEU A 89 1.51 -4.90 5.45
CA LEU A 89 1.67 -5.43 6.81
C LEU A 89 0.42 -6.17 7.28
N ASN A 90 -0.78 -5.67 6.99
CA ASN A 90 -2.02 -6.31 7.44
C ASN A 90 -2.30 -7.62 6.68
N THR A 91 -2.12 -7.63 5.35
CA THR A 91 -2.29 -8.83 4.52
C THR A 91 -1.35 -9.96 4.96
N SER A 92 -0.14 -9.62 5.40
CA SER A 92 0.83 -10.59 5.91
C SER A 92 0.33 -11.29 7.19
N ARG A 93 -0.38 -10.58 8.06
CA ARG A 93 -0.96 -11.13 9.30
C ARG A 93 -2.14 -12.06 9.01
N GLU A 94 -3.06 -11.65 8.16
CA GLU A 94 -4.26 -12.45 7.84
C GLU A 94 -3.91 -13.78 7.17
N ARG A 95 -2.94 -13.76 6.24
CA ARG A 95 -2.51 -14.98 5.54
C ARG A 95 -1.85 -15.98 6.50
N ARG A 96 -1.08 -15.50 7.48
CA ARG A 96 -0.46 -16.32 8.52
C ARG A 96 -1.50 -16.98 9.42
N ILE A 97 -2.49 -16.23 9.88
CA ILE A 97 -3.59 -16.74 10.71
C ILE A 97 -4.36 -17.84 9.96
N ARG A 98 -4.65 -17.63 8.67
CA ARG A 98 -5.34 -18.64 7.84
C ARG A 98 -4.51 -19.92 7.71
N LEU A 99 -3.20 -19.81 7.44
CA LEU A 99 -2.30 -20.98 7.35
C LEU A 99 -2.20 -21.74 8.67
N GLU A 100 -2.16 -21.05 9.81
CA GLU A 100 -2.17 -21.68 11.14
C GLU A 100 -3.50 -22.44 11.38
N GLN A 101 -4.63 -21.84 11.02
CA GLN A 101 -5.95 -22.49 11.10
C GLN A 101 -6.07 -23.72 10.20
N GLU A 102 -5.56 -23.65 8.97
CA GLU A 102 -5.52 -24.82 8.08
C GLU A 102 -4.66 -25.93 8.70
N LEU A 103 -3.45 -25.62 9.20
CA LEU A 103 -2.57 -26.60 9.84
C LEU A 103 -3.24 -27.31 11.05
N GLU A 104 -4.00 -26.58 11.85
CA GLU A 104 -4.76 -27.14 12.97
C GLU A 104 -5.88 -28.08 12.51
N GLN A 105 -6.50 -27.84 11.35
CA GLN A 105 -7.54 -28.72 10.79
C GLN A 105 -6.97 -30.03 10.22
N TRP A 106 -5.70 -30.07 9.81
CA TRP A 106 -5.03 -31.27 9.29
C TRP A 106 -4.39 -32.15 10.38
N LYS A 107 -4.43 -31.71 11.64
CA LYS A 107 -3.79 -32.39 12.78
C LYS A 107 -4.77 -33.25 13.57
#